data_AF-A0A1B0CQS5-F1
#
_entry.id   AF-A0A1B0CQS5-F1
#
_cell.length_a   1.000
_cell.length_b   1.000
_cell.length_c   1.000
_cell.angle_alpha   90.00
_cell.angle_beta   90.00
_cell.angle_gamma   90.00
#
_symmetry.space_group_name_H-M   'P 1'
#
loop_
_entity.id
_entity.type
_entity.pdbx_description
1 polymer ?
#
loop_
_entity_poly.entity_id
_entity_poly.type
_entity_poly.pdbx_seq_one_letter_code
_entity_poly.pdbx_strand_id
1 'polypeptide(L)'
;MAPRKFHTTAFWRKVELWVVKGHLTQQRPRILEHPADAVAAREEPLTLNCKAAGRPTPEITWFHNGTPLVPSERRVVLPEGSLFFLR
;
A
#
# COMPACT_ATOMS: atom_id res chain seq x y z
N MET A 1 28.73 34.80 57.18
CA MET A 1 28.06 34.99 55.88
C MET A 1 27.35 33.67 55.54
N ALA A 2 26.05 33.74 55.26
CA ALA A 2 25.08 32.64 55.34
C ALA A 2 25.33 31.46 54.38
N PRO A 3 24.87 30.24 54.70
CA PRO A 3 24.80 29.12 53.77
C PRO A 3 23.59 29.26 52.86
N ARG A 4 23.67 28.87 51.58
CA ARG A 4 22.48 28.55 50.78
C ARG A 4 22.68 27.32 49.93
N LYS A 5 21.66 26.46 50.04
CA LYS A 5 21.51 25.14 49.44
C LYS A 5 21.08 25.20 47.96
N PHE A 6 21.50 24.15 47.25
CA PHE A 6 20.90 23.43 46.12
C PHE A 6 19.74 24.07 45.34
N HIS A 7 19.89 24.12 44.01
CA HIS A 7 18.87 24.19 42.96
C HIS A 7 19.58 23.66 41.67
N THR A 8 19.11 22.74 40.84
CA THR A 8 17.79 22.13 40.67
C THR A 8 17.95 20.70 40.15
N THR A 9 16.95 19.91 40.45
CA THR A 9 16.54 18.66 39.81
C THR A 9 17.01 18.53 38.35
N ALA A 10 17.84 17.51 38.06
CA ALA A 10 18.04 17.07 36.69
C ALA A 10 16.66 16.68 36.12
N PHE A 11 16.15 17.56 35.28
CA PHE A 11 14.84 17.48 34.67
C PHE A 11 14.85 16.34 33.67
N TRP A 12 14.22 15.22 34.04
CA TRP A 12 13.55 14.27 33.18
C TRP A 12 13.82 14.44 31.68
N ARG A 13 14.94 13.90 31.18
CA ARG A 13 14.91 13.36 29.82
C ARG A 13 14.27 12.00 29.94
N LYS A 14 12.93 12.04 30.06
CA LYS A 14 12.05 11.04 29.47
C LYS A 14 12.65 10.81 28.10
N VAL A 15 13.45 9.77 27.94
CA VAL A 15 13.72 9.20 26.63
C VAL A 15 12.35 8.69 26.27
N GLU A 16 11.54 9.60 25.72
CA GLU A 16 10.36 9.22 24.99
C GLU A 16 10.94 8.28 23.98
N LEU A 17 10.70 7.00 24.26
CA LEU A 17 10.56 5.99 23.26
C LEU A 17 9.84 6.71 22.12
N TRP A 18 10.60 7.10 21.10
CA TRP A 18 10.13 6.90 19.76
C TRP A 18 9.97 5.38 19.64
N VAL A 19 8.94 4.82 20.31
CA VAL A 19 8.07 3.91 19.60
C VAL A 19 7.59 4.80 18.47
N VAL A 20 8.42 4.89 17.40
CA VAL A 20 7.93 4.98 16.03
C VAL A 20 6.66 4.18 16.11
N LYS A 21 5.50 4.83 15.93
CA LYS A 21 4.21 4.18 15.92
C LYS A 21 4.30 3.09 14.85
N GLY A 22 4.90 1.96 15.19
CA GLY A 22 4.97 0.78 14.39
C GLY A 22 3.51 0.46 14.24
N HIS A 23 3.05 0.46 13.01
CA HIS A 23 1.70 0.02 12.70
C HIS A 23 1.51 -1.34 13.36
N LEU A 24 0.93 -1.38 14.57
CA LEU A 24 0.58 -2.63 15.27
C LEU A 24 -0.47 -3.43 14.46
N THR A 25 -0.92 -2.85 13.35
CA THR A 25 -1.85 -3.39 12.38
C THR A 25 -1.24 -3.56 10.98
N GLN A 26 0.08 -3.47 10.79
CA GLN A 26 0.70 -3.69 9.47
C GLN A 26 0.45 -5.14 9.04
N GLN A 27 -0.24 -5.31 7.91
CA GLN A 27 -0.60 -6.61 7.37
C GLN A 27 0.05 -6.73 6.00
N ARG A 28 0.86 -7.78 5.82
CA ARG A 28 1.49 -8.06 4.53
C ARG A 28 0.41 -8.19 3.44
N PRO A 29 0.66 -7.66 2.23
CA PRO A 29 -0.24 -7.86 1.11
C PRO A 29 -0.47 -9.36 0.86
N ARG A 30 -1.73 -9.72 0.65
CA ARG A 30 -2.16 -11.06 0.26
C ARG A 30 -3.14 -10.94 -0.90
N ILE A 31 -2.88 -11.69 -1.95
CA ILE A 31 -3.81 -11.84 -3.07
C ILE A 31 -5.01 -12.66 -2.59
N LEU A 32 -6.20 -12.10 -2.75
CA LEU A 32 -7.49 -12.72 -2.46
C LEU A 32 -8.09 -13.34 -3.73
N GLU A 33 -7.94 -12.67 -4.86
CA GLU A 33 -8.39 -13.12 -6.17
C GLU A 33 -7.21 -13.03 -7.14
N HIS A 34 -6.81 -14.17 -7.69
CA HIS A 34 -5.74 -14.23 -8.68
C HIS A 34 -6.31 -13.97 -10.07
N PRO A 35 -5.55 -13.33 -10.97
CA PRO A 35 -5.93 -13.25 -12.37
C PRO A 35 -6.02 -14.66 -12.97
N ALA A 36 -7.08 -14.88 -13.76
CA ALA A 36 -7.26 -16.08 -14.55
C ALA A 36 -7.03 -15.77 -16.04
N ASP A 37 -6.67 -16.80 -16.80
CA ASP A 37 -6.60 -16.69 -18.26
C ASP A 37 -7.97 -16.36 -18.83
N ALA A 38 -8.00 -15.47 -19.81
CA ALA A 38 -9.22 -15.04 -20.46
C ALA A 38 -8.99 -14.79 -21.95
N VAL A 39 -10.03 -15.03 -22.74
CA VAL A 39 -10.05 -14.84 -24.19
C VAL A 39 -11.25 -13.98 -24.53
N ALA A 40 -11.04 -12.95 -25.34
CA ALA A 40 -12.09 -12.08 -25.86
C ALA A 40 -11.95 -11.98 -27.38
N ALA A 41 -13.06 -11.77 -28.09
CA ALA A 41 -12.98 -11.48 -29.51
C ALA A 41 -12.36 -10.10 -29.74
N ARG A 42 -11.91 -9.86 -30.96
CA ARG A 42 -11.36 -8.54 -31.32
C ARG A 42 -12.45 -7.48 -31.14
N GLU A 43 -12.08 -6.35 -30.52
CA GLU A 43 -12.98 -5.23 -30.20
C GLU A 43 -14.06 -5.54 -29.15
N GLU A 44 -13.96 -6.68 -28.45
CA GLU A 44 -14.74 -6.94 -27.25
C GLU A 44 -13.97 -6.51 -26.00
N PRO A 45 -14.66 -5.94 -24.99
CA PRO A 45 -14.03 -5.60 -23.73
C PRO A 45 -13.60 -6.85 -22.97
N LEU A 46 -12.55 -6.71 -22.16
CA LEU A 46 -12.03 -7.79 -21.32
C LEU A 46 -11.64 -7.26 -19.94
N THR A 47 -12.00 -8.01 -18.89
CA THR A 47 -11.56 -7.73 -17.52
C THR A 47 -10.65 -8.83 -17.02
N LEU A 48 -9.48 -8.46 -16.51
CA LEU A 48 -8.63 -9.34 -15.70
C LEU A 48 -8.79 -8.93 -14.24
N ASN A 49 -9.35 -9.83 -13.43
CA ASN A 49 -9.61 -9.54 -12.02
C ASN A 49 -8.35 -9.77 -11.17
N CYS A 50 -8.12 -8.88 -10.23
CA CYS A 50 -7.14 -9.07 -9.17
C CYS A 50 -7.62 -8.33 -7.93
N LYS A 51 -7.55 -8.97 -6.76
CA LYS A 51 -7.85 -8.33 -5.48
C LYS A 51 -6.78 -8.67 -4.48
N ALA A 52 -6.31 -7.67 -3.74
CA ALA A 52 -5.34 -7.85 -2.67
C ALA A 52 -5.79 -7.13 -1.40
N ALA A 53 -5.46 -7.71 -0.25
CA ALA A 53 -5.70 -7.11 1.05
C ALA A 53 -4.38 -6.95 1.81
N GLY A 54 -4.27 -5.89 2.60
CA GLY A 54 -3.08 -5.55 3.36
C GLY A 54 -3.31 -4.25 4.14
N ARG A 55 -2.39 -3.93 5.02
CA ARG A 55 -2.37 -2.65 5.76
C ARG A 55 -0.94 -2.09 5.71
N PRO A 56 -0.70 -0.95 5.05
CA PRO A 56 -1.68 -0.15 4.28
C PRO A 56 -2.27 -0.92 3.09
N THR A 57 -3.37 -0.42 2.54
CA THR A 57 -4.03 -1.02 1.36
C THR A 57 -3.02 -1.17 0.23
N PRO A 58 -2.86 -2.37 -0.35
CA PRO A 58 -1.89 -2.59 -1.42
C PRO A 58 -2.34 -1.92 -2.72
N GLU A 59 -1.36 -1.46 -3.49
CA GLU A 59 -1.54 -1.02 -4.87
C GLU A 59 -1.26 -2.20 -5.82
N ILE A 60 -2.06 -2.36 -6.87
CA ILE A 60 -1.91 -3.43 -7.86
C ILE A 60 -1.38 -2.84 -9.16
N THR A 61 -0.26 -3.37 -9.64
CA THR A 61 0.37 -2.98 -10.90
C THR A 61 0.37 -4.17 -11.86
N TRP A 62 -0.09 -3.95 -13.08
CA TRP A 62 -0.16 -4.96 -14.12
C TRP A 62 1.07 -4.92 -15.04
N PHE A 63 1.50 -6.08 -15.50
CA PHE A 63 2.61 -6.22 -16.43
C PHE A 63 2.19 -7.09 -17.63
N HIS A 64 2.65 -6.71 -18.82
CA HIS A 64 2.54 -7.51 -20.03
C HIS A 64 3.96 -7.81 -20.54
N ASN A 65 4.32 -9.10 -20.59
CA ASN A 65 5.66 -9.55 -21.01
C ASN A 65 6.80 -8.83 -20.27
N GLY A 66 6.65 -8.64 -18.95
CA GLY A 66 7.64 -7.95 -18.11
C GLY A 66 7.61 -6.42 -18.18
N THR A 67 6.75 -5.82 -19.02
CA THR A 67 6.62 -4.35 -19.14
C THR A 67 5.40 -3.87 -18.36
N PRO A 68 5.52 -2.83 -17.50
CA PRO A 68 4.37 -2.30 -16.76
C PRO A 68 3.32 -1.72 -17.71
N LEU A 69 2.06 -2.06 -17.47
CA LEU A 69 0.94 -1.49 -18.19
C LEU A 69 0.54 -0.16 -17.56
N VAL A 70 0.70 0.92 -18.32
CA VAL A 70 0.24 2.24 -17.94
C VAL A 70 -1.22 2.41 -18.40
N PRO A 71 -2.08 3.03 -17.57
CA PRO A 71 -3.43 3.42 -17.99
C PRO A 71 -3.40 4.20 -19.31
N SER A 72 -4.39 3.96 -20.17
CA SER A 72 -4.54 4.63 -21.45
C SER A 72 -6.01 4.72 -21.84
N GLU A 73 -6.31 5.36 -22.98
CA GLU A 73 -7.69 5.42 -23.51
C GLU A 73 -8.35 4.04 -23.71
N ARG A 74 -7.55 2.97 -23.81
CA ARG A 74 -8.03 1.59 -23.99
C ARG A 74 -7.85 0.70 -22.77
N ARG A 75 -7.26 1.20 -21.68
CA ARG A 75 -6.89 0.41 -20.49
C ARG A 75 -7.11 1.19 -19.22
N VAL A 76 -7.88 0.62 -18.30
CA VAL A 76 -8.18 1.22 -17.00
C VAL A 76 -7.81 0.21 -15.90
N VAL A 77 -7.03 0.66 -14.92
CA VAL A 77 -6.83 -0.09 -13.67
C VAL A 77 -7.85 0.44 -12.66
N LEU A 78 -8.73 -0.43 -12.20
CA LEU A 78 -9.79 -0.06 -11.26
C LEU A 78 -9.24 -0.02 -9.82
N PRO A 79 -9.84 0.77 -8.91
CA PRO A 79 -9.35 0.92 -7.53
C PRO A 79 -9.23 -0.40 -6.74
N GLU A 80 -10.05 -1.39 -7.06
CA GLU A 80 -10.02 -2.73 -6.49
C GLU A 80 -8.86 -3.60 -7.02
N GLY A 81 -8.21 -3.18 -8.10
CA GLY A 81 -7.06 -3.83 -8.71
C GLY A 81 -7.29 -4.48 -10.07
N SER A 82 -8.53 -4.60 -10.53
CA SER A 82 -8.84 -5.21 -11.83
C SER A 82 -8.34 -4.36 -12.99
N LEU A 83 -7.87 -5.02 -14.05
CA LEU A 83 -7.50 -4.37 -15.32
C LEU A 83 -8.63 -4.54 -16.33
N PHE A 84 -9.15 -3.43 -16.82
CA PHE A 84 -10.19 -3.39 -17.83
C PHE A 84 -9.63 -2.92 -19.18
N PHE A 85 -9.80 -3.73 -20.21
CA PHE A 85 -9.54 -3.37 -21.59
C PHE A 85 -10.86 -2.89 -22.23
N LEU A 86 -10.82 -1.66 -22.73
CA LEU A 86 -11.91 -1.06 -23.50
C LEU A 86 -11.83 -1.53 -24.96
N ARG A 87 -12.92 -1.35 -25.70
CA ARG A 87 -12.99 -1.54 -27.16
C ARG A 87 -11.97 -0.66 -27.88
#